data_AF-A0A2N5A201-F1
#
_entry.id   AF-A0A2N5A201-F1
#
_cell.length_a   1.000
_cell.length_b   1.000
_cell.length_c   1.000
_cell.angle_alpha   90.00
_cell.angle_beta   90.00
_cell.angle_gamma   90.00
#
_symmetry.space_group_name_H-M   'P 1'
#
loop_
_entity.id
_entity.type
_entity.pdbx_description
1 polymer ?
#
loop_
_entity_poly.entity_id
_entity_poly.type
_entity_poly.pdbx_seq_one_letter_code
_entity_poly.pdbx_strand_id
1 'polypeptide(L)'
;WCGVTQLGWDEKSAHKIAQMLALNLPPDIACAVTAEQVVGLTGVDTGCGGITYPAGGWLCPQQLTAELLALAATRGLHVHYGYHVETLSAEGDGWLLNQQRNHQAVVLANGHSIADFAQTAQLPVYPVGGQVSHIPTTPRLSALRQV
;
A
#
# COMPACT_ATOMS: atom_id res chain seq x y z
N TRP A 1 -10.29 -11.23 -5.36
CA TRP A 1 -9.33 -11.21 -4.26
C TRP A 1 -8.92 -12.65 -3.97
N CYS A 2 -7.62 -12.94 -3.98
CA CYS A 2 -7.12 -14.31 -3.88
C CYS A 2 -6.87 -14.77 -2.43
N GLY A 3 -6.84 -13.86 -1.47
CA GLY A 3 -6.30 -14.08 -0.13
C GLY A 3 -4.82 -13.73 -0.05
N VAL A 4 -4.36 -13.43 1.16
CA VAL A 4 -2.94 -13.25 1.52
C VAL A 4 -2.58 -14.25 2.62
N THR A 5 -1.45 -14.94 2.50
CA THR A 5 -0.97 -15.86 3.54
C THR A 5 0.41 -15.45 4.03
N GLN A 6 0.50 -15.07 5.31
CA GLN A 6 1.76 -14.72 5.96
C GLN A 6 2.33 -15.95 6.69
N LEU A 7 3.54 -16.34 6.30
CA LEU A 7 4.20 -17.55 6.79
C LEU A 7 5.02 -17.29 8.07
N GLY A 8 4.99 -18.25 8.99
CA GLY A 8 5.86 -18.31 10.17
C GLY A 8 7.15 -19.07 9.87
N TRP A 9 7.94 -18.60 8.90
CA TRP A 9 9.11 -19.29 8.37
C TRP A 9 10.35 -19.23 9.29
N ASP A 10 10.34 -18.35 10.29
CA ASP A 10 11.36 -18.25 11.34
C ASP A 10 10.70 -18.01 12.72
N GLU A 11 11.48 -18.13 13.80
CA GLU A 11 10.98 -17.94 15.17
C GLU A 11 10.34 -16.56 15.37
N LYS A 12 10.91 -15.52 14.74
CA LYS A 12 10.46 -14.14 14.88
C LYS A 12 9.09 -13.91 14.22
N SER A 13 8.90 -14.41 13.01
CA SER A 13 7.63 -14.34 12.27
C SER A 13 6.57 -15.21 12.92
N ALA A 14 6.91 -16.43 13.34
CA ALA A 14 6.02 -17.32 14.07
C ALA A 14 5.53 -16.69 15.39
N HIS A 15 6.43 -16.07 16.16
CA HIS A 15 6.08 -15.37 17.40
C HIS A 15 5.11 -14.20 17.14
N LYS A 16 5.37 -13.38 16.12
CA LYS A 16 4.46 -12.29 15.72
C LYS A 16 3.09 -12.80 15.30
N ILE A 17 3.04 -13.89 14.54
CA ILE A 17 1.78 -14.52 14.13
C ILE A 17 1.01 -15.01 15.35
N ALA A 18 1.66 -15.66 16.31
CA ALA A 18 1.02 -16.11 17.55
C ALA A 18 0.41 -14.92 18.33
N GLN A 19 1.10 -13.78 18.40
CA GLN A 19 0.56 -12.56 19.02
C GLN A 19 -0.68 -12.03 18.27
N MET A 20 -0.69 -12.05 16.94
CA MET A 20 -1.86 -11.64 16.15
C MET A 20 -3.04 -12.59 16.34
N LEU A 21 -2.80 -13.90 16.39
CA LEU A 21 -3.84 -14.90 16.60
C LEU A 21 -4.49 -14.79 17.99
N ALA A 22 -3.73 -14.38 19.01
CA ALA A 22 -4.26 -14.13 20.35
C ALA A 22 -5.32 -13.02 20.42
N LEU A 23 -5.42 -12.17 19.37
CA LEU A 23 -6.46 -11.15 19.28
C LEU A 23 -7.87 -11.72 19.02
N ASN A 24 -7.98 -13.01 18.66
CA ASN A 24 -9.25 -13.68 18.35
C ASN A 24 -10.12 -12.91 17.34
N LEU A 25 -9.48 -12.42 16.27
CA LEU A 25 -10.18 -11.74 15.18
C LEU A 25 -11.18 -12.69 14.50
N PRO A 26 -12.29 -12.17 13.94
CA PRO A 26 -13.20 -12.95 13.13
C PRO A 26 -12.45 -13.70 12.01
N PRO A 27 -12.81 -14.96 11.70
CA PRO A 27 -12.14 -15.75 10.66
C PRO A 27 -12.14 -15.11 9.28
N ASP A 28 -13.13 -14.25 8.98
CA ASP A 28 -13.21 -13.49 7.72
C ASP A 28 -12.10 -12.42 7.60
N ILE A 29 -11.51 -12.00 8.72
CA ILE A 29 -10.40 -11.05 8.79
C ILE A 29 -9.07 -11.80 8.77
N ALA A 30 -8.89 -12.72 9.72
CA ALA A 30 -7.64 -13.46 9.87
C ALA A 30 -7.87 -14.82 10.53
N CYS A 31 -7.23 -15.86 10.01
CA CYS A 31 -7.36 -17.23 10.53
C CYS A 31 -6.00 -17.94 10.55
N ALA A 32 -5.75 -18.75 11.58
CA ALA A 32 -4.58 -19.60 11.66
C ALA A 32 -4.62 -20.69 10.57
N VAL A 33 -3.47 -21.01 10.00
CA VAL A 33 -3.34 -22.09 9.00
C VAL A 33 -2.14 -22.98 9.31
N THR A 34 -2.35 -24.30 9.26
CA THR A 34 -1.26 -25.29 9.34
C THR A 34 -0.46 -25.32 8.03
N ALA A 35 0.71 -25.99 8.04
CA ALA A 35 1.50 -26.16 6.82
C ALA A 35 0.70 -26.86 5.72
N GLU A 36 -0.07 -27.90 6.06
CA GLU A 36 -0.93 -28.62 5.11
C GLU A 36 -2.02 -27.72 4.52
N GLN A 37 -2.62 -26.87 5.35
CA GLN A 37 -3.62 -25.90 4.91
C GLN A 37 -3.00 -24.83 4.00
N VAL A 38 -1.78 -24.36 4.31
CA VAL A 38 -1.03 -23.43 3.45
C VAL A 38 -0.83 -24.02 2.06
N VAL A 39 -0.45 -25.30 1.93
CA VAL A 39 -0.31 -25.94 0.61
C VAL A 39 -1.64 -25.98 -0.14
N GLY A 40 -2.74 -26.31 0.54
CA GLY A 40 -4.07 -26.31 -0.06
C GLY A 40 -4.53 -24.94 -0.57
N LEU A 41 -4.25 -23.88 0.21
CA LEU A 41 -4.62 -22.51 -0.10
C LEU A 41 -3.74 -21.89 -1.18
N THR A 42 -2.43 -21.91 -0.95
CA THR A 42 -1.44 -21.23 -1.81
C THR A 42 -1.12 -22.03 -3.06
N GLY A 43 -1.30 -23.35 -3.06
CA GLY A 43 -0.96 -24.25 -4.16
C GLY A 43 0.53 -24.60 -4.26
N VAL A 44 1.35 -24.16 -3.30
CA VAL A 44 2.79 -24.47 -3.22
C VAL A 44 3.16 -24.96 -1.82
N ASP A 45 4.11 -25.89 -1.75
CA ASP A 45 4.66 -26.34 -0.47
C ASP A 45 5.67 -25.31 0.07
N THR A 46 5.43 -24.85 1.29
CA THR A 46 6.23 -23.83 1.99
C THR A 46 6.90 -24.40 3.25
N GLY A 47 6.56 -25.62 3.66
CA GLY A 47 7.10 -26.27 4.86
C GLY A 47 6.69 -25.66 6.20
N CYS A 48 5.83 -24.64 6.24
CA CYS A 48 5.42 -23.98 7.48
C CYS A 48 3.97 -23.48 7.44
N GLY A 49 3.37 -23.37 8.63
CA GLY A 49 2.06 -22.74 8.81
C GLY A 49 2.17 -21.21 8.93
N GLY A 50 1.05 -20.58 9.32
CA GLY A 50 1.00 -19.15 9.50
C GLY A 50 -0.41 -18.62 9.77
N ILE A 51 -0.69 -17.46 9.18
CA ILE A 51 -1.99 -16.78 9.25
C ILE A 51 -2.43 -16.38 7.84
N THR A 52 -3.70 -16.57 7.53
CA THR A 52 -4.30 -16.18 6.26
C THR A 52 -5.32 -15.07 6.44
N TYR A 53 -5.41 -14.17 5.46
CA TYR A 53 -6.34 -13.05 5.38
C TYR A 53 -7.25 -13.27 4.15
N PRO A 54 -8.43 -13.88 4.32
CA PRO A 54 -9.24 -14.38 3.19
C PRO A 54 -9.68 -13.29 2.20
N ALA A 55 -10.02 -12.10 2.71
CA ALA A 55 -10.42 -10.96 1.88
C ALA A 55 -9.23 -10.22 1.24
N GLY A 56 -7.99 -10.59 1.56
CA GLY A 56 -6.80 -9.97 1.02
C GLY A 56 -6.53 -10.31 -0.45
N GLY A 57 -5.50 -9.70 -1.01
CA GLY A 57 -4.98 -10.09 -2.31
C GLY A 57 -4.06 -9.02 -2.86
N TRP A 58 -3.91 -9.02 -4.18
CA TRP A 58 -3.12 -8.04 -4.90
C TRP A 58 -3.99 -7.27 -5.91
N LEU A 59 -3.52 -6.09 -6.26
CA LEU A 59 -4.06 -5.24 -7.31
C LEU A 59 -2.91 -4.56 -8.05
N CYS A 60 -3.18 -3.97 -9.22
CA CYS A 60 -2.20 -3.13 -9.91
C CYS A 60 -2.35 -1.67 -9.45
N PRO A 61 -1.48 -1.15 -8.55
CA PRO A 61 -1.66 0.19 -7.99
C PRO A 61 -1.47 1.29 -9.04
N GLN A 62 -0.59 1.07 -10.02
CA GLN A 62 -0.40 1.99 -11.14
C GLN A 62 -1.70 2.15 -11.94
N GLN A 63 -2.33 1.04 -12.32
CA GLN A 63 -3.59 1.07 -13.06
C GLN A 63 -4.71 1.68 -12.23
N LEU A 64 -4.88 1.25 -10.98
CA LEU A 64 -5.91 1.79 -10.08
C LEU A 64 -5.80 3.32 -9.96
N THR A 65 -4.58 3.83 -9.74
CA THR A 65 -4.34 5.28 -9.60
C THR A 65 -4.71 6.03 -10.89
N ALA A 66 -4.29 5.52 -12.05
CA ALA A 66 -4.61 6.15 -13.34
C ALA A 66 -6.13 6.17 -13.60
N GLU A 67 -6.82 5.05 -13.37
CA GLU A 67 -8.27 4.93 -13.57
C GLU A 67 -9.06 5.83 -12.62
N LEU A 68 -8.65 5.94 -11.34
CA LEU A 68 -9.31 6.82 -10.39
C LEU A 68 -9.13 8.30 -10.74
N LEU A 69 -7.95 8.71 -11.22
CA LEU A 69 -7.72 10.07 -11.71
C LEU A 69 -8.54 10.36 -12.97
N ALA A 70 -8.60 9.42 -13.91
CA ALA A 70 -9.44 9.54 -15.11
C ALA A 70 -10.92 9.69 -14.74
N LEU A 71 -11.42 8.85 -13.83
CA LEU A 71 -12.79 8.96 -13.32
C LEU A 71 -13.03 10.29 -12.63
N ALA A 72 -12.11 10.75 -11.78
CA ALA A 72 -12.25 12.03 -11.10
C ALA A 72 -12.27 13.20 -12.10
N ALA A 73 -11.51 13.13 -13.20
CA ALA A 73 -11.55 14.15 -14.25
C ALA A 73 -12.94 14.26 -14.90
N THR A 74 -13.63 13.13 -15.11
CA THR A 74 -15.04 13.15 -15.57
C THR A 74 -16.01 13.79 -14.57
N ARG A 75 -15.58 13.96 -13.32
CA ARG A 75 -16.34 14.56 -12.21
C ARG A 75 -15.86 15.96 -11.85
N GLY A 76 -15.04 16.59 -12.69
CA GLY A 76 -14.59 17.98 -12.53
C GLY A 76 -13.21 18.16 -11.91
N LEU A 77 -12.43 17.08 -11.70
CA LEU A 77 -11.02 17.22 -11.31
C LEU A 77 -10.21 17.81 -12.49
N HIS A 78 -9.51 18.91 -12.24
CA HIS A 78 -8.51 19.45 -13.15
C HIS A 78 -7.12 19.04 -12.68
N VAL A 79 -6.40 18.28 -13.51
CA VAL A 79 -5.05 17.80 -13.19
C VAL A 79 -4.01 18.61 -13.98
N HIS A 80 -3.00 19.12 -13.27
CA HIS A 80 -1.86 19.80 -13.86
C HIS A 80 -0.60 18.94 -13.68
N TYR A 81 -0.31 18.07 -14.66
CA TYR A 81 0.95 17.31 -14.69
C TYR A 81 2.13 18.21 -15.04
N GLY A 82 3.34 17.79 -14.65
CA GLY A 82 4.56 18.58 -14.86
C GLY A 82 4.62 19.86 -14.01
N TYR A 83 3.74 19.98 -13.01
CA TYR A 83 3.69 21.11 -12.10
C TYR A 83 4.22 20.71 -10.72
N HIS A 84 5.52 20.92 -10.51
CA HIS A 84 6.15 20.70 -9.22
C HIS A 84 5.93 21.94 -8.33
N VAL A 85 5.29 21.77 -7.18
CA VAL A 85 5.08 22.86 -6.21
C VAL A 85 6.30 22.92 -5.30
N GLU A 86 7.11 23.96 -5.46
CA GLU A 86 8.33 24.20 -4.70
C GLU A 86 8.10 25.15 -3.52
N THR A 87 7.16 26.08 -3.67
CA THR A 87 6.84 27.06 -2.64
C THR A 87 5.35 27.12 -2.39
N LEU A 88 5.02 27.25 -1.11
CA LEU A 88 3.67 27.41 -0.61
C LEU A 88 3.70 28.56 0.41
N SER A 89 2.84 29.55 0.25
CA SER A 89 2.73 30.66 1.20
C SER A 89 1.26 31.02 1.42
N ALA A 90 0.92 31.37 2.67
CA ALA A 90 -0.39 31.94 2.96
C ALA A 90 -0.46 33.37 2.40
N GLU A 91 -1.55 33.70 1.73
CA GLU A 91 -1.80 35.02 1.15
C GLU A 91 -3.29 35.38 1.35
N GLY A 92 -3.55 36.39 2.19
CA GLY A 92 -4.92 36.77 2.57
C GLY A 92 -5.66 35.63 3.27
N ASP A 93 -6.80 35.23 2.71
CA ASP A 93 -7.62 34.09 3.14
C ASP A 93 -7.31 32.78 2.37
N GLY A 94 -6.24 32.76 1.57
CA GLY A 94 -5.89 31.63 0.72
C GLY A 94 -4.40 31.27 0.73
N TRP A 95 -4.03 30.50 -0.28
CA TRP A 95 -2.71 29.94 -0.48
C TRP A 95 -2.19 30.25 -1.87
N LEU A 96 -0.94 30.68 -1.93
CA LEU A 96 -0.21 30.94 -3.16
C LEU A 96 0.82 29.83 -3.39
N LEU A 97 0.71 29.16 -4.53
CA LEU A 97 1.59 28.08 -4.98
C LEU A 97 2.55 28.63 -6.03
N ASN A 98 3.86 28.44 -5.83
CA ASN A 98 4.92 28.90 -6.75
C ASN A 98 4.82 30.37 -7.15
N GLN A 99 4.21 31.22 -6.31
CA GLN A 99 3.92 32.62 -6.63
C GLN A 99 3.08 32.84 -7.89
N GLN A 100 2.32 31.81 -8.33
CA GLN A 100 1.63 31.81 -9.62
C GLN A 100 0.14 31.47 -9.51
N ARG A 101 -0.25 30.60 -8.58
CA ARG A 101 -1.62 30.08 -8.49
C ARG A 101 -2.17 30.27 -7.09
N ASN A 102 -3.36 30.86 -6.99
CA ASN A 102 -4.04 31.06 -5.73
C ASN A 102 -5.19 30.06 -5.55
N HIS A 103 -5.28 29.47 -4.36
CA HIS A 103 -6.35 28.56 -3.97
C HIS A 103 -6.79 28.83 -2.53
N GLN A 104 -8.08 28.75 -2.25
CA GLN A 104 -8.62 28.93 -0.89
C GLN A 104 -8.18 27.82 0.08
N ALA A 105 -7.93 26.62 -0.42
CA ALA A 105 -7.51 25.47 0.36
C ALA A 105 -6.48 24.63 -0.38
N VAL A 106 -5.57 24.02 0.38
CA VAL A 106 -4.51 23.14 -0.12
C VAL A 106 -4.47 21.87 0.71
N VAL A 107 -4.34 20.73 0.03
CA VAL A 107 -4.08 19.42 0.65
C VAL A 107 -2.73 18.92 0.17
N LEU A 108 -1.82 18.65 1.10
CA LEU A 108 -0.54 18.04 0.81
C LEU A 108 -0.67 16.52 0.86
N ALA A 109 -0.56 15.87 -0.30
CA ALA A 109 -0.65 14.42 -0.47
C ALA A 109 0.50 13.89 -1.35
N ASN A 110 1.69 14.50 -1.23
CA ASN A 110 2.87 14.29 -2.08
C ASN A 110 3.87 13.24 -1.54
N GLY A 111 3.38 12.26 -0.78
CA GLY A 111 4.15 11.08 -0.38
C GLY A 111 5.41 11.42 0.43
N HIS A 112 6.57 10.92 -0.02
CA HIS A 112 7.83 11.10 0.71
C HIS A 112 8.29 12.56 0.82
N SER A 113 7.82 13.43 -0.07
CA SER A 113 8.18 14.85 -0.14
C SER A 113 7.32 15.71 0.78
N ILE A 114 6.51 15.10 1.64
CA ILE A 114 5.59 15.83 2.52
C ILE A 114 6.31 16.79 3.44
N ALA A 115 7.57 16.54 3.81
CA ALA A 115 8.37 17.38 4.70
C ALA A 115 9.21 18.45 3.97
N ASP A 116 9.11 18.57 2.65
CA ASP A 116 9.95 19.49 1.86
C ASP A 116 9.50 20.96 1.99
N PHE A 117 8.31 21.22 2.54
CA PHE A 117 7.83 22.58 2.80
C PHE A 117 8.21 23.06 4.19
N ALA A 118 8.48 24.37 4.33
CA ALA A 118 8.78 24.97 5.65
C ALA A 118 7.66 24.71 6.68
N GLN A 119 6.40 24.68 6.23
CA GLN A 119 5.21 24.41 7.04
C GLN A 119 5.17 22.98 7.61
N THR A 120 5.83 22.02 6.96
CA THR A 120 5.77 20.59 7.27
C THR A 120 7.13 19.97 7.60
N ALA A 121 8.21 20.76 7.57
CA ALA A 121 9.58 20.31 7.83
C ALA A 121 9.79 19.67 9.21
N GLN A 122 8.96 20.01 10.20
CA GLN A 122 9.06 19.45 11.57
C GLN A 122 8.25 18.15 11.75
N LEU A 123 7.57 17.66 10.71
CA LEU A 123 6.84 16.40 10.80
C LEU A 123 7.83 15.24 11.00
N PRO A 124 7.56 14.31 11.95
CA PRO A 124 8.46 13.21 12.27
C PRO A 124 8.32 12.07 11.25
N VAL A 125 8.62 12.37 9.97
CA VAL A 125 8.54 11.44 8.85
C VAL A 125 9.90 11.32 8.17
N TYR A 126 10.18 10.15 7.58
CA TYR A 126 11.41 9.93 6.83
C TYR A 126 11.13 9.05 5.60
N PRO A 127 11.78 9.32 4.47
CA PRO A 127 11.64 8.51 3.26
C PRO A 127 12.30 7.13 3.44
N VAL A 128 11.65 6.09 2.93
CA VAL A 128 12.23 4.74 2.85
C VAL A 128 12.16 4.27 1.40
N GLY A 129 13.32 4.03 0.80
CA GLY A 129 13.43 3.45 -0.53
C GLY A 129 13.12 1.96 -0.53
N GLY A 130 12.52 1.48 -1.61
CA GLY A 130 12.24 0.06 -1.83
C GLY A 130 12.35 -0.30 -3.31
N GLN A 131 12.58 -1.58 -3.58
CA GLN A 131 12.66 -2.12 -4.94
C GLN A 131 11.80 -3.37 -5.04
N VAL A 132 11.02 -3.48 -6.12
CA VAL A 132 10.23 -4.66 -6.46
C VAL A 132 10.76 -5.22 -7.79
N SER A 133 11.04 -6.52 -7.82
CA SER A 133 11.52 -7.20 -9.02
C SER A 133 10.36 -7.76 -9.84
N HIS A 134 10.42 -7.65 -11.16
CA HIS A 134 9.50 -8.33 -12.06
C HIS A 134 10.12 -9.64 -12.52
N ILE A 135 9.39 -10.74 -12.35
CA ILE A 135 9.81 -12.08 -12.78
C ILE A 135 8.78 -12.68 -13.73
N PRO A 136 9.21 -13.42 -14.76
CA PRO A 136 8.28 -14.19 -15.57
C PRO A 136 7.70 -15.36 -14.76
N THR A 137 6.48 -15.77 -15.10
CA THR A 137 5.91 -16.99 -14.54
C THR A 137 6.62 -18.24 -15.07
N THR A 138 6.49 -19.35 -14.35
CA THR A 138 6.95 -20.69 -14.75
C THR A 138 5.85 -21.71 -14.44
N PRO A 139 5.87 -22.92 -15.01
CA PRO A 139 4.88 -23.96 -14.69
C PRO A 139 4.76 -24.28 -13.19
N ARG A 140 5.86 -24.12 -12.43
CA ARG A 140 5.84 -24.29 -10.97
C ARG A 140 5.20 -23.08 -10.29
N LEU A 141 5.54 -21.86 -10.73
CA LEU A 141 4.97 -20.63 -10.14
C LEU A 141 3.49 -20.45 -10.49
N SER A 142 3.02 -20.97 -11.62
CA SER A 142 1.59 -20.93 -11.98
C SER A 142 0.70 -21.74 -11.05
N ALA A 143 1.26 -22.59 -10.20
CA ALA A 143 0.52 -23.27 -9.14
C ALA A 143 0.15 -22.31 -7.97
N LEU A 144 0.82 -21.16 -7.85
CA LEU A 144 0.56 -20.17 -6.80
C LEU A 144 -0.82 -19.52 -6.98
N ARG A 145 -1.66 -19.60 -5.95
CA ARG A 145 -3.05 -19.11 -5.96
C ARG A 145 -3.31 -17.95 -5.00
N GLN A 146 -2.47 -17.79 -3.98
CA GLN A 146 -2.54 -16.70 -3.01
C GLN A 146 -1.19 -15.99 -2.94
N VAL A 147 -1.20 -14.73 -2.50
CA VAL A 147 0.01 -13.92 -2.29
C VAL A 147 0.50 -13.95 -0.86
#